data_AF-A0A8J8PLS1-F1
#
_entry.id   AF-A0A8J8PLS1-F1
#
_cell.length_a   1.000
_cell.length_b   1.000
_cell.length_c   1.000
_cell.angle_alpha   90.00
_cell.angle_beta   90.00
_cell.angle_gamma   90.00
#
_symmetry.space_group_name_H-M   'P 1'
#
loop_
_entity.id
_entity.type
_entity.pdbx_description
1 polymer ?
#
loop_
_entity_poly.entity_id
_entity_poly.type
_entity_poly.pdbx_seq_one_letter_code
_entity_poly.pdbx_strand_id
1 'polypeptide(L)'
;MNNEYVKFAADIGRKVVGCVASDEGKKSEKANAYEQDKKAGLVRRAVDFPSLMLTAGFSSAFMFYLSKVENYKKLKNVLKYIESDDKKSLEDMCDEVKKDEGVGYTGYISILIKALKKIGKPIPNLDSLSDDKLYTELLNITDNVDFRDERLLLPYLYELKKVLEALPL
;
A
#
# COMPACT_ATOMS: atom_id res chain seq x y z
N MET A 1 5.39 10.58 -20.31
CA MET A 1 5.68 9.82 -19.07
C MET A 1 4.66 10.07 -17.96
N ASN A 2 4.20 11.31 -17.68
CA ASN A 2 3.18 11.59 -16.63
C ASN A 2 1.89 10.75 -16.67
N ASN A 3 1.47 10.30 -17.86
CA ASN A 3 0.24 9.52 -18.01
C ASN A 3 0.30 8.18 -17.26
N GLU A 4 1.48 7.54 -17.15
CA GLU A 4 1.59 6.25 -16.47
C GLU A 4 1.43 6.37 -14.94
N TYR A 5 2.08 7.36 -14.32
CA TYR A 5 2.01 7.58 -12.87
C TYR A 5 0.59 7.92 -12.43
N VAL A 6 -0.11 8.77 -13.21
CA VAL A 6 -1.51 9.11 -12.97
C VAL A 6 -2.41 7.89 -13.14
N LYS A 7 -2.20 7.06 -14.19
CA LYS A 7 -2.95 5.81 -14.38
C LYS A 7 -2.73 4.83 -13.23
N PHE A 8 -1.50 4.71 -12.74
CA PHE A 8 -1.19 3.88 -11.57
C PHE A 8 -1.95 4.37 -10.34
N ALA A 9 -1.84 5.67 -10.02
CA ALA A 9 -2.50 6.25 -8.87
C ALA A 9 -4.02 6.14 -8.96
N ALA A 10 -4.61 6.40 -10.14
CA ALA A 10 -6.04 6.24 -10.38
C ALA A 10 -6.51 4.78 -10.26
N ASP A 11 -5.70 3.80 -10.68
CA ASP A 11 -6.03 2.38 -10.48
C ASP A 11 -6.10 2.01 -9.00
N ILE A 12 -5.13 2.44 -8.20
CA ILE A 12 -5.15 2.24 -6.75
C ILE A 12 -6.32 3.00 -6.13
N GLY A 13 -6.57 4.25 -6.53
CA GLY A 13 -7.68 5.05 -6.05
C GLY A 13 -9.04 4.39 -6.29
N ARG A 14 -9.28 3.84 -7.48
CA ARG A 14 -10.50 3.07 -7.77
C ARG A 14 -10.67 1.86 -6.86
N LYS A 15 -9.58 1.13 -6.60
CA LYS A 15 -9.60 -0.05 -5.71
C LYS A 15 -9.93 0.31 -4.27
N VAL A 16 -9.40 1.45 -3.80
CA VAL A 16 -9.70 2.02 -2.49
C VAL A 16 -11.16 2.48 -2.41
N VAL A 17 -11.66 3.22 -3.40
CA VAL A 17 -13.09 3.63 -3.45
C VAL A 17 -14.02 2.43 -3.49
N GLY A 18 -13.65 1.37 -4.23
CA GLY A 18 -14.42 0.12 -4.29
C GLY A 18 -14.61 -0.54 -2.93
N CYS A 19 -13.64 -0.35 -2.02
CA CYS A 19 -13.81 -0.76 -0.64
C CYS A 19 -14.80 0.15 0.12
N VAL A 20 -14.61 1.46 0.09
CA VAL A 20 -15.44 2.42 0.86
C VAL A 20 -16.92 2.27 0.48
N ALA A 21 -17.17 2.07 -0.80
CA ALA A 21 -18.53 1.88 -1.32
C ALA A 21 -19.13 0.49 -1.02
N SER A 22 -18.33 -0.49 -0.59
CA SER A 22 -18.79 -1.83 -0.25
C SER A 22 -19.55 -1.85 1.07
N ASP A 23 -20.37 -2.87 1.27
CA ASP A 23 -21.09 -3.05 2.54
C ASP A 23 -20.14 -3.33 3.72
N GLU A 24 -18.89 -3.74 3.46
CA GLU A 24 -17.83 -3.84 4.48
C GLU A 24 -17.31 -2.44 4.88
N GLY A 25 -17.10 -1.56 3.90
CA GLY A 25 -16.76 -0.15 4.14
C GLY A 25 -17.80 0.56 5.01
N LYS A 26 -19.09 0.39 4.67
CA LYS A 26 -20.22 1.00 5.42
C LYS A 26 -20.38 0.46 6.86
N LYS A 27 -19.95 -0.77 7.14
CA LYS A 27 -19.93 -1.31 8.52
C LYS A 27 -18.85 -0.66 9.37
N SER A 28 -17.75 -0.21 8.75
CA SER A 28 -16.63 0.44 9.43
C SER A 28 -16.89 1.91 9.79
N GLU A 29 -17.85 2.58 9.11
CA GLU A 29 -18.19 4.00 9.32
C GLU A 29 -19.01 4.30 10.59
N LYS A 30 -19.36 3.29 11.41
CA LYS A 30 -19.98 3.53 12.74
C LYS A 30 -18.93 3.95 13.77
N ALA A 31 -18.20 5.04 13.49
CA ALA A 31 -17.21 5.61 14.39
C ALA A 31 -17.69 6.97 14.94
N ASN A 32 -17.47 7.16 16.25
CA ASN A 32 -17.88 8.33 17.03
C ASN A 32 -17.36 9.66 16.45
N ALA A 33 -18.02 10.78 16.77
CA ALA A 33 -17.73 12.13 16.25
C ALA A 33 -16.25 12.62 16.39
N TYR A 34 -15.43 11.97 17.23
CA TYR A 34 -13.99 12.24 17.38
C TYR A 34 -13.11 11.65 16.26
N GLU A 35 -13.66 10.81 15.38
CA GLU A 35 -12.89 10.15 14.31
C GLU A 35 -13.00 10.84 12.94
N GLN A 36 -13.81 11.90 12.82
CA GLN A 36 -14.03 12.57 11.53
C GLN A 36 -12.76 13.23 10.97
N ASP A 37 -11.87 13.74 11.85
CA ASP A 37 -10.66 14.47 11.43
C ASP A 37 -9.44 13.56 11.19
N LYS A 38 -9.53 12.26 11.49
CA LYS A 38 -8.40 11.34 11.28
C LYS A 38 -8.33 10.91 9.80
N LYS A 39 -7.16 11.09 9.19
CA LYS A 39 -6.86 10.50 7.87
C LYS A 39 -6.89 8.97 7.96
N ALA A 40 -7.53 8.30 7.00
CA ALA A 40 -7.48 6.85 6.83
C ALA A 40 -6.03 6.31 6.88
N GLY A 41 -5.84 5.12 7.43
CA GLY A 41 -4.51 4.51 7.64
C GLY A 41 -3.67 4.51 6.37
N LEU A 42 -4.21 3.98 5.27
CA LEU A 42 -3.52 3.97 3.98
C LEU A 42 -3.10 5.37 3.49
N VAL A 43 -3.94 6.39 3.70
CA VAL A 43 -3.63 7.79 3.32
C VAL A 43 -2.46 8.31 4.15
N ARG A 44 -2.45 8.07 5.47
CA ARG A 44 -1.32 8.46 6.33
C ARG A 44 -0.03 7.83 5.86
N ARG A 45 -0.04 6.53 5.54
CA ARG A 45 1.13 5.83 5.02
C ARG A 45 1.62 6.37 3.67
N ALA A 46 0.71 6.81 2.81
CA ALA A 46 1.05 7.48 1.56
C ALA A 46 1.70 8.86 1.72
N VAL A 47 1.45 9.54 2.83
CA VAL A 47 2.08 10.81 3.18
C VAL A 47 3.44 10.57 3.87
N ASP A 48 3.50 9.61 4.78
CA ASP A 48 4.66 9.36 5.65
C ASP A 48 5.81 8.70 4.90
N PHE A 49 5.53 7.64 4.12
CA PHE A 49 6.57 6.80 3.53
C PHE A 49 7.53 7.56 2.62
N PRO A 50 7.10 8.43 1.68
CA PRO A 50 8.04 9.16 0.83
C PRO A 50 9.01 10.02 1.64
N SER A 51 8.55 10.62 2.73
CA SER A 51 9.38 11.42 3.62
C SER A 51 10.40 10.54 4.36
N LEU A 52 9.97 9.38 4.86
CA LEU A 52 10.85 8.41 5.53
C LEU A 52 11.89 7.82 4.57
N MET A 53 11.50 7.50 3.34
CA MET A 53 12.38 7.00 2.29
C MET A 53 13.45 8.03 1.93
N LEU A 54 13.10 9.31 1.81
CA LEU A 54 14.06 10.37 1.50
C LEU A 54 15.06 10.64 2.63
N THR A 55 14.70 10.38 3.89
CA THR A 55 15.56 10.66 5.04
C THR A 55 16.41 9.45 5.45
N ALA A 56 15.86 8.24 5.41
CA ALA A 56 16.51 7.02 5.89
C ALA A 56 16.89 6.03 4.76
N GLY A 57 16.49 6.30 3.51
CA GLY A 57 16.60 5.37 2.40
C GLY A 57 15.44 4.37 2.33
N PHE A 58 15.22 3.78 1.16
CA PHE A 58 14.14 2.83 0.92
C PHE A 58 14.23 1.60 1.81
N SER A 59 15.40 1.00 1.93
CA SER A 59 15.60 -0.23 2.73
C SER A 59 15.13 -0.04 4.16
N SER A 60 15.58 1.03 4.84
CA SER A 60 15.17 1.32 6.22
C SER A 60 13.69 1.68 6.35
N ALA A 61 13.15 2.47 5.41
CA ALA A 61 11.72 2.83 5.41
C ALA A 61 10.82 1.61 5.20
N PHE A 62 11.18 0.73 4.26
CA PHE A 62 10.46 -0.50 3.94
C PHE A 62 10.53 -1.49 5.10
N MET A 63 11.72 -1.68 5.71
CA MET A 63 11.87 -2.52 6.90
C MET A 63 11.03 -2.03 8.07
N PHE A 64 10.96 -0.71 8.29
CA PHE A 64 10.09 -0.15 9.30
C PHE A 64 8.62 -0.51 9.03
N TYR A 65 8.14 -0.38 7.79
CA TYR A 65 6.76 -0.74 7.44
C TYR A 65 6.53 -2.25 7.57
N LEU A 66 7.48 -3.07 7.14
CA LEU A 66 7.43 -4.52 7.25
C LEU A 66 7.34 -4.97 8.73
N SER A 67 8.04 -4.28 9.63
CA SER A 67 7.97 -4.55 11.07
C SER A 67 6.59 -4.32 11.70
N LYS A 68 5.69 -3.63 11.00
CA LYS A 68 4.30 -3.37 11.41
C LYS A 68 3.31 -4.38 10.83
N VAL A 69 3.77 -5.33 10.02
CA VAL A 69 2.93 -6.38 9.47
C VAL A 69 2.74 -7.48 10.51
N GLU A 70 1.54 -7.56 11.07
CA GLU A 70 1.18 -8.58 12.07
C GLU A 70 0.67 -9.89 11.42
N ASN A 71 0.17 -9.82 10.18
CA ASN A 71 -0.47 -10.94 9.50
C ASN A 71 -0.07 -11.02 8.02
N TYR A 72 0.83 -11.96 7.69
CA TYR A 72 1.29 -12.19 6.32
C TYR A 72 0.22 -12.75 5.39
N LYS A 73 -0.80 -13.45 5.91
CA LYS A 73 -1.94 -13.88 5.11
C LYS A 73 -2.74 -12.67 4.61
N LYS A 74 -2.97 -11.68 5.48
CA LYS A 74 -3.59 -10.40 5.10
C LYS A 74 -2.77 -9.70 4.02
N LEU A 75 -1.44 -9.67 4.15
CA LEU A 75 -0.57 -9.11 3.11
C LEU A 75 -0.75 -9.79 1.75
N LYS A 76 -0.82 -11.12 1.70
CA LYS A 76 -1.05 -11.85 0.44
C LYS A 76 -2.40 -11.49 -0.18
N ASN A 77 -3.45 -11.41 0.63
CA ASN A 77 -4.79 -11.08 0.15
C ASN A 77 -4.85 -9.64 -0.39
N VAL A 78 -4.31 -8.68 0.36
CA VAL A 78 -4.25 -7.28 -0.08
C VAL A 78 -3.42 -7.13 -1.36
N LEU A 79 -2.30 -7.86 -1.47
CA LEU A 79 -1.50 -7.89 -2.69
C LEU A 79 -2.30 -8.45 -3.88
N LYS A 80 -3.02 -9.56 -3.71
CA LYS A 80 -3.92 -10.11 -4.75
C LYS A 80 -4.94 -9.10 -5.19
N TYR A 81 -5.63 -8.44 -4.27
CA TYR A 81 -6.62 -7.42 -4.61
C TYR A 81 -5.99 -6.26 -5.41
N ILE A 82 -4.81 -5.78 -4.97
CA ILE A 82 -4.10 -4.68 -5.64
C ILE A 82 -3.61 -5.07 -7.04
N GLU A 83 -3.20 -6.32 -7.26
CA GLU A 83 -2.64 -6.77 -8.54
C GLU A 83 -3.71 -7.27 -9.52
N SER A 84 -4.72 -8.02 -9.06
CA SER A 84 -5.70 -8.72 -9.91
C SER A 84 -7.16 -8.40 -9.65
N ASP A 85 -7.48 -7.50 -8.70
CA ASP A 85 -8.86 -7.14 -8.30
C ASP A 85 -9.69 -8.36 -7.81
N ASP A 86 -9.02 -9.31 -7.14
CA ASP A 86 -9.65 -10.47 -6.51
C ASP A 86 -10.62 -10.04 -5.40
N LYS A 87 -11.92 -10.03 -5.71
CA LYS A 87 -12.98 -9.58 -4.78
C LYS A 87 -13.06 -10.40 -3.49
N LYS A 88 -12.53 -11.62 -3.45
CA LYS A 88 -12.45 -12.41 -2.20
C LYS A 88 -11.51 -11.80 -1.18
N SER A 89 -10.60 -10.94 -1.63
CA SER A 89 -9.60 -10.26 -0.82
C SER A 89 -9.97 -8.80 -0.52
N LEU A 90 -11.19 -8.36 -0.86
CA LEU A 90 -11.67 -6.99 -0.68
C LEU A 90 -11.73 -6.58 0.80
N GLU A 91 -12.21 -7.47 1.67
CA GLU A 91 -12.37 -7.19 3.11
C GLU A 91 -11.04 -6.83 3.77
N ASP A 92 -9.98 -7.60 3.48
CA ASP A 92 -8.63 -7.32 4.01
C ASP A 92 -8.07 -5.98 3.52
N MET A 93 -8.39 -5.58 2.28
CA MET A 93 -8.06 -4.25 1.78
C MET A 93 -8.87 -3.17 2.50
N CYS A 94 -10.12 -3.46 2.86
CA CYS A 94 -10.95 -2.52 3.57
C CYS A 94 -10.48 -2.19 4.97
N ASP A 95 -9.87 -3.15 5.65
CA ASP A 95 -9.24 -2.88 6.92
C ASP A 95 -8.10 -1.85 6.82
N GLU A 96 -7.40 -1.78 5.69
CA GLU A 96 -6.27 -0.87 5.51
C GLU A 96 -6.69 0.60 5.34
N VAL A 97 -7.96 0.86 5.05
CA VAL A 97 -8.51 2.22 4.90
C VAL A 97 -9.24 2.71 6.14
N LYS A 98 -9.33 1.89 7.20
CA LYS A 98 -9.87 2.32 8.50
C LYS A 98 -9.02 3.42 9.14
N LYS A 99 -9.60 4.14 10.11
CA LYS A 99 -8.98 5.30 10.79
C LYS A 99 -8.11 4.92 12.01
N ASP A 100 -7.85 3.64 12.22
CA ASP A 100 -7.03 3.09 13.30
C ASP A 100 -5.52 3.34 13.09
N GLU A 101 -4.74 3.58 14.14
CA GLU A 101 -3.30 3.89 13.98
C GLU A 101 -2.45 2.75 13.41
N GLY A 102 -2.83 1.51 13.72
CA GLY A 102 -2.10 0.30 13.31
C GLY A 102 -2.32 -0.15 11.87
N VAL A 103 -3.24 0.47 11.12
CA VAL A 103 -3.61 0.01 9.78
C VAL A 103 -2.96 0.82 8.65
N GLY A 104 -3.00 0.27 7.44
CA GLY A 104 -2.49 0.89 6.22
C GLY A 104 -1.09 0.44 5.84
N TYR A 105 -0.32 -0.19 6.74
CA TYR A 105 1.03 -0.67 6.46
C TYR A 105 1.03 -1.80 5.43
N THR A 106 0.15 -2.79 5.61
CA THR A 106 0.02 -3.93 4.71
C THR A 106 -0.47 -3.50 3.32
N GLY A 107 -1.45 -2.59 3.29
CA GLY A 107 -1.93 -1.95 2.06
C GLY A 107 -0.82 -1.19 1.36
N TYR A 108 -0.06 -0.39 2.09
CA TYR A 108 0.98 0.43 1.49
C TYR A 108 2.17 -0.40 0.99
N ILE A 109 2.62 -1.42 1.72
CA ILE A 109 3.63 -2.38 1.25
C ILE A 109 3.19 -3.03 -0.07
N SER A 110 1.92 -3.44 -0.18
CA SER A 110 1.38 -4.03 -1.40
C SER A 110 1.40 -3.05 -2.59
N ILE A 111 1.12 -1.77 -2.34
CA ILE A 111 1.25 -0.72 -3.36
C ILE A 111 2.71 -0.51 -3.76
N LEU A 112 3.64 -0.50 -2.80
CA LEU A 112 5.07 -0.38 -3.06
C LEU A 112 5.59 -1.52 -3.93
N ILE A 113 5.22 -2.77 -3.63
CA ILE A 113 5.57 -3.94 -4.44
C ILE A 113 5.10 -3.77 -5.88
N LYS A 114 3.84 -3.34 -6.07
CA LYS A 114 3.30 -3.09 -7.41
C LYS A 114 4.03 -1.95 -8.13
N ALA A 115 4.39 -0.88 -7.42
CA ALA A 115 5.15 0.24 -7.99
C ALA A 115 6.59 -0.16 -8.36
N LEU A 116 7.24 -1.00 -7.55
CA LEU A 116 8.55 -1.56 -7.85
C LEU A 116 8.52 -2.43 -9.11
N LYS A 117 7.49 -3.29 -9.26
CA LYS A 117 7.27 -4.04 -10.51
C LYS A 117 7.10 -3.10 -11.71
N LYS A 118 6.44 -1.94 -11.54
CA LYS A 118 6.26 -0.93 -12.60
C LYS A 118 7.56 -0.25 -13.03
N ILE A 119 8.52 -0.07 -12.14
CA ILE A 119 9.86 0.44 -12.49
C ILE A 119 10.82 -0.66 -12.99
N GLY A 120 10.31 -1.89 -13.19
CA GLY A 120 11.05 -3.00 -13.78
C GLY A 120 11.78 -3.90 -12.78
N LYS A 121 11.46 -3.83 -11.49
CA LYS A 121 12.06 -4.76 -10.51
C LYS A 121 11.55 -6.19 -10.69
N PRO A 122 12.44 -7.19 -10.69
CA PRO A 122 12.07 -8.60 -10.88
C PRO A 122 11.54 -9.20 -9.56
N ILE A 123 10.42 -8.67 -9.07
CA ILE A 123 9.78 -9.19 -7.85
C ILE A 123 8.90 -10.38 -8.24
N PRO A 124 9.09 -11.56 -7.61
CA PRO A 124 8.29 -12.74 -7.92
C PRO A 124 6.82 -12.56 -7.49
N ASN A 125 5.98 -13.53 -7.84
CA ASN A 125 4.58 -13.50 -7.44
C ASN A 125 4.42 -13.91 -5.96
N LEU A 126 4.45 -12.92 -5.07
CA LEU A 126 4.58 -13.11 -3.61
C LEU A 126 3.35 -13.76 -2.96
N ASP A 127 2.17 -13.64 -3.57
CA ASP A 127 0.90 -14.12 -3.05
C ASP A 127 0.77 -15.67 -3.05
N SER A 128 1.59 -16.34 -3.85
CA SER A 128 1.66 -17.80 -3.98
C SER A 128 2.70 -18.47 -3.08
N LEU A 129 3.55 -17.68 -2.40
CA LEU A 129 4.64 -18.21 -1.58
C LEU A 129 4.12 -18.74 -0.24
N SER A 130 4.90 -19.60 0.42
CA SER A 130 4.71 -19.88 1.86
C SER A 130 5.08 -18.65 2.69
N ASP A 131 4.66 -18.58 3.95
CA ASP A 131 4.91 -17.40 4.80
C ASP A 131 6.42 -17.16 5.02
N ASP A 132 7.20 -18.22 5.27
CA ASP A 132 8.66 -18.11 5.41
C ASP A 132 9.33 -17.57 4.14
N LYS A 133 8.93 -18.10 2.97
CA LYS A 133 9.45 -17.64 1.68
C LYS A 133 9.02 -16.22 1.38
N LEU A 134 7.79 -15.85 1.72
CA LEU A 134 7.30 -14.48 1.56
C LEU A 134 8.17 -13.50 2.35
N TYR A 135 8.44 -13.80 3.62
CA TYR A 135 9.28 -12.95 4.45
C TYR A 135 10.69 -12.80 3.87
N THR A 136 11.32 -13.90 3.46
CA THR A 136 12.64 -13.85 2.80
C THR A 136 12.62 -13.01 1.53
N GLU A 137 11.59 -13.14 0.68
CA GLU A 137 11.49 -12.32 -0.54
C GLU A 137 11.25 -10.84 -0.23
N LEU A 138 10.50 -10.52 0.82
CA LEU A 138 10.32 -9.13 1.27
C LEU A 138 11.63 -8.51 1.78
N LEU A 139 12.49 -9.30 2.45
CA LEU A 139 13.84 -8.87 2.80
C LEU A 139 14.72 -8.71 1.54
N ASN A 140 14.64 -9.64 0.59
CA ASN A 140 15.41 -9.51 -0.66
C ASN A 140 15.07 -8.23 -1.42
N ILE A 141 13.84 -7.72 -1.34
CA ILE A 141 13.47 -6.43 -1.95
C ILE A 141 14.34 -5.30 -1.38
N THR A 142 14.63 -5.29 -0.07
CA THR A 142 15.37 -4.20 0.56
C THR A 142 16.82 -4.15 0.11
N ASP A 143 17.39 -5.28 -0.29
CA ASP A 143 18.77 -5.39 -0.77
C ASP A 143 18.89 -5.06 -2.26
N ASN A 144 17.78 -5.10 -3.01
CA ASN A 144 17.75 -4.95 -4.46
C ASN A 144 17.19 -3.61 -4.96
N VAL A 145 16.85 -2.69 -4.06
CA VAL A 145 16.39 -1.34 -4.40
C VAL A 145 17.51 -0.35 -4.08
N ASP A 146 18.05 0.26 -5.12
CA ASP A 146 19.10 1.26 -5.04
C ASP A 146 18.56 2.69 -5.18
N PHE A 147 19.45 3.67 -5.08
CA PHE A 147 19.10 5.09 -5.20
C PHE A 147 18.48 5.47 -6.56
N ARG A 148 18.86 4.80 -7.65
CA ARG A 148 18.24 5.03 -8.96
C ARG A 148 16.78 4.58 -8.94
N ASP A 149 16.50 3.45 -8.32
CA ASP A 149 15.14 2.93 -8.20
C ASP A 149 14.26 3.83 -7.33
N GLU A 150 14.79 4.34 -6.22
CA GLU A 150 14.10 5.33 -5.39
C GLU A 150 13.65 6.53 -6.22
N ARG A 151 14.53 7.05 -7.08
CA ARG A 151 14.20 8.17 -7.97
C ARG A 151 13.11 7.82 -8.99
N LEU A 152 13.10 6.58 -9.48
CA LEU A 152 12.06 6.10 -10.40
C LEU A 152 10.72 5.85 -9.69
N LEU A 153 10.76 5.52 -8.40
CA LEU A 153 9.60 5.26 -7.57
C LEU A 153 8.88 6.55 -7.16
N LEU A 154 9.62 7.63 -6.86
CA LEU A 154 9.09 8.91 -6.36
C LEU A 154 7.89 9.46 -7.17
N PRO A 155 7.90 9.52 -8.52
CA PRO A 155 6.75 9.99 -9.29
C PRO A 155 5.47 9.17 -9.05
N TYR A 156 5.58 7.85 -8.87
CA TYR A 156 4.45 6.99 -8.53
C TYR A 156 3.89 7.32 -7.14
N LEU A 157 4.76 7.48 -6.15
CA LEU A 157 4.35 7.77 -4.78
C LEU A 157 3.72 9.16 -4.66
N TYR A 158 4.21 10.13 -5.42
CA TYR A 158 3.68 11.49 -5.42
C TYR A 158 2.28 11.57 -6.02
N GLU A 159 2.05 10.94 -7.18
CA GLU A 159 0.71 10.88 -7.77
C GLU A 159 -0.26 10.06 -6.91
N LEU A 160 0.22 8.95 -6.32
CA LEU A 160 -0.56 8.16 -5.38
C LEU A 160 -1.02 8.99 -4.18
N LYS A 161 -0.11 9.74 -3.55
CA LYS A 161 -0.42 10.63 -2.44
C LYS A 161 -1.54 11.60 -2.81
N LYS A 162 -1.43 12.29 -3.94
CA LYS A 162 -2.46 13.24 -4.41
C LYS A 162 -3.83 12.58 -4.55
N VAL A 163 -3.88 11.42 -5.20
CA VAL A 163 -5.13 10.69 -5.41
C VAL A 163 -5.74 10.29 -4.07
N LEU A 164 -4.96 9.66 -3.19
CA LEU A 164 -5.45 9.17 -1.90
C LEU A 164 -5.89 10.31 -0.96
N GLU A 165 -5.21 11.46 -0.98
CA GLU A 165 -5.63 12.64 -0.20
C GLU A 165 -6.91 13.30 -0.74
N ALA A 166 -7.24 13.09 -2.01
CA ALA A 166 -8.45 13.62 -2.64
C ALA A 166 -9.68 12.71 -2.49
N LEU A 167 -9.51 11.47 -2.01
CA LEU A 167 -10.62 10.55 -1.82
C LEU A 167 -11.42 10.92 -0.56
N PRO A 168 -12.76 10.80 -0.60
CA PRO A 168 -13.61 10.97 0.58
C PRO A 168 -13.51 9.71 1.46
N LEU A 169 -12.45 9.62 2.28
CA LEU A 169 -12.11 8.50 3.17
C LEU A 169 -12.30 8.83 4.66
#